data_AF-A0A970VFN6-F1
#
_entry.id   AF-A0A970VFN6-F1
#
_cell.length_a   1.000
_cell.length_b   1.000
_cell.length_c   1.000
_cell.angle_alpha   90.00
_cell.angle_beta   90.00
_cell.angle_gamma   90.00
#
_symmetry.space_group_name_H-M   'P 1'
#
loop_
_entity.id
_entity.type
_entity.pdbx_description
1 polymer ?
#
loop_
_entity_poly.entity_id
_entity_poly.type
_entity_poly.pdbx_seq_one_letter_code
_entity_poly.pdbx_strand_id
1 'polypeptide(L)'
;MPRSKLELLNCAERAAEYISAGSDENSTTFISFIEDMIRVVYEQKDADERNPASLYRILYNVKNSNMEVLGGGRRLRQSYINFVDGFLRISKVSGEYRPANKEFADLSLDELAYVFGWIRRLAKARAETMRQGDIDRIDNRTSQRRSGRYVEESHSSKRQKRGRADKGRNGEGPFNTQMLEQLGKWKKSQKGRK
;
A
#
# COMPACT_ATOMS: atom_id res chain seq x y z
N MET A 1 16.35 -22.79 7.05
CA MET A 1 17.44 -21.90 6.60
C MET A 1 16.80 -20.60 6.13
N PRO A 2 17.30 -19.43 6.55
CA PRO A 2 16.80 -18.15 6.05
C PRO A 2 17.03 -18.07 4.55
N ARG A 3 16.05 -17.53 3.81
CA ARG A 3 16.16 -17.36 2.36
C ARG A 3 17.22 -16.31 2.02
N SER A 4 17.81 -16.45 0.85
CA SER A 4 18.74 -15.44 0.35
C SER A 4 18.00 -14.14 0.04
N LYS A 5 18.71 -13.00 0.15
CA LYS A 5 18.14 -11.69 -0.21
C LYS A 5 17.60 -11.64 -1.64
N LEU A 6 18.25 -12.35 -2.57
CA LEU A 6 17.82 -12.44 -3.96
C LEU A 6 16.47 -13.16 -4.08
N GLU A 7 16.26 -14.27 -3.37
CA GLU A 7 14.98 -14.97 -3.35
C GLU A 7 13.87 -14.10 -2.75
N LEU A 8 14.16 -13.38 -1.66
CA LEU A 8 13.20 -12.46 -1.05
C LEU A 8 12.83 -11.29 -1.98
N LEU A 9 13.81 -10.74 -2.70
CA LEU A 9 13.57 -9.70 -3.71
C LEU A 9 12.71 -10.23 -4.87
N ASN A 10 12.99 -11.43 -5.36
CA ASN A 10 12.16 -12.06 -6.40
C ASN A 10 10.71 -12.26 -5.94
N CYS A 11 10.49 -12.65 -4.67
CA CYS A 11 9.14 -12.73 -4.09
C CYS A 11 8.46 -11.35 -4.07
N ALA A 12 9.20 -10.32 -3.66
CA ALA A 12 8.70 -8.94 -3.63
C ALA A 12 8.35 -8.41 -5.03
N GLU A 13 9.17 -8.72 -6.04
CA GLU A 13 8.93 -8.34 -7.43
C GLU A 13 7.64 -8.95 -7.98
N ARG A 14 7.43 -10.25 -7.79
CA ARG A 14 6.20 -10.95 -8.23
C ARG A 14 4.95 -10.38 -7.56
N ALA A 15 5.02 -10.11 -6.26
CA ALA A 15 3.92 -9.49 -5.53
C ALA A 15 3.66 -8.04 -5.98
N ALA A 16 4.71 -7.25 -6.21
CA ALA A 16 4.58 -5.90 -6.74
C ALA A 16 3.97 -5.90 -8.14
N GLU A 17 4.38 -6.82 -9.01
CA GLU A 17 3.81 -7.00 -10.34
C GLU A 17 2.33 -7.34 -10.29
N TYR A 18 1.92 -8.27 -9.42
CA TYR A 18 0.51 -8.61 -9.21
C TYR A 18 -0.32 -7.38 -8.79
N ILE A 19 0.20 -6.59 -7.85
CA ILE A 19 -0.50 -5.39 -7.34
C ILE A 19 -0.61 -4.30 -8.41
N SER A 20 0.44 -4.11 -9.21
CA SER A 20 0.45 -3.15 -10.30
C SER A 20 -0.43 -3.57 -11.47
N ALA A 21 -0.53 -4.87 -11.76
CA ALA A 21 -1.38 -5.41 -12.83
C ALA A 21 -2.88 -5.25 -12.54
N GLY A 22 -3.28 -5.22 -11.26
CA GLY A 22 -4.67 -5.06 -10.83
C GLY A 22 -5.26 -3.64 -10.91
N SER A 23 -4.51 -2.68 -11.45
CA SER A 23 -4.91 -1.31 -11.86
C SER A 23 -5.82 -0.52 -10.91
N ASP A 24 -5.20 0.32 -10.08
CA ASP A 24 -5.60 1.70 -9.77
C ASP A 24 -4.40 2.35 -9.03
N GLU A 25 -4.15 3.65 -9.19
CA GLU A 25 -3.02 4.35 -8.54
C GLU A 25 -3.00 4.21 -7.00
N ASN A 26 -4.14 3.86 -6.41
CA ASN A 26 -4.34 3.65 -4.98
C ASN A 26 -4.14 2.19 -4.53
N SER A 27 -3.84 1.25 -5.43
CA SER A 27 -3.68 -0.17 -5.07
C SER A 27 -2.49 -0.40 -4.12
N THR A 28 -1.59 0.57 -3.98
CA THR A 28 -0.43 0.45 -3.08
C THR A 28 -0.72 0.87 -1.63
N THR A 29 -1.84 1.55 -1.36
CA THR A 29 -2.13 2.10 -0.03
C THR A 29 -2.34 1.00 1.01
N PHE A 30 -2.90 -0.15 0.63
CA PHE A 30 -3.10 -1.27 1.56
C PHE A 30 -1.78 -1.95 1.95
N ILE A 31 -0.69 -1.78 1.19
CA ILE A 31 0.62 -2.34 1.54
C ILE A 31 1.12 -1.73 2.84
N SER A 32 0.98 -0.41 3.00
CA SER A 32 1.33 0.27 4.25
C SER A 32 0.54 -0.29 5.44
N PHE A 33 -0.75 -0.60 5.23
CA PHE A 33 -1.55 -1.25 6.26
C PHE A 33 -1.02 -2.65 6.62
N ILE A 34 -0.56 -3.44 5.64
CA ILE A 34 0.06 -4.75 5.94
C ILE A 34 1.38 -4.58 6.68
N GLU A 35 2.22 -3.60 6.31
CA GLU A 35 3.44 -3.26 7.05
C GLU A 35 3.14 -2.90 8.52
N ASP A 36 2.07 -2.13 8.76
CA ASP A 36 1.64 -1.79 10.12
C ASP A 36 1.18 -3.03 10.90
N MET A 37 0.46 -3.97 10.26
CA MET A 37 0.07 -5.23 10.90
C MET A 37 1.30 -6.10 11.23
N ILE A 38 2.31 -6.12 10.37
CA ILE A 38 3.59 -6.81 10.65
C ILE A 38 4.24 -6.20 11.89
N ARG A 39 4.32 -4.87 12.00
CA ARG A 39 4.86 -4.18 13.18
C ARG A 39 4.08 -4.52 14.44
N VAL A 40 2.75 -4.51 14.38
CA VAL A 40 1.90 -4.88 15.51
C VAL A 40 2.21 -6.29 16.01
N VAL A 41 2.34 -7.26 15.09
CA VAL A 41 2.72 -8.65 15.44
C VAL A 41 4.14 -8.68 16.04
N TYR A 42 5.06 -7.90 15.49
CA TYR A 42 6.44 -7.81 15.97
C TYR A 42 6.54 -7.25 17.41
N GLU A 43 5.69 -6.29 17.74
CA GLU A 43 5.64 -5.63 19.05
C GLU A 43 4.91 -6.45 20.12
N GLN A 44 4.28 -7.58 19.77
CA GLN A 44 3.66 -8.46 20.76
C GLN A 44 4.69 -8.94 21.77
N LYS A 45 4.29 -9.03 23.04
CA LYS A 45 5.21 -9.40 24.14
C LYS A 45 5.53 -10.89 24.16
N ASP A 46 4.59 -11.72 23.70
CA ASP A 46 4.71 -13.16 23.69
C ASP A 46 5.42 -13.62 22.40
N ALA A 47 6.53 -14.35 22.55
CA ALA A 47 7.33 -14.84 21.44
C ALA A 47 6.54 -15.78 20.52
N ASP A 48 5.61 -16.55 21.09
CA ASP A 48 4.71 -17.43 20.33
C ASP A 48 3.69 -16.66 19.48
N GLU A 49 3.33 -15.44 19.90
CA GLU A 49 2.46 -14.56 19.12
C GLU A 49 3.20 -13.84 17.98
N ARG A 50 4.54 -13.73 18.07
CA ARG A 50 5.43 -13.21 16.99
C ARG A 50 5.64 -14.22 15.85
N ASN A 51 4.61 -15.00 15.54
CA ASN A 51 4.60 -15.98 14.47
C ASN A 51 3.95 -15.40 13.21
N PRO A 52 4.47 -15.66 12.00
CA PRO A 52 3.79 -15.40 10.72
C PRO A 52 2.30 -15.80 10.69
N ALA A 53 1.91 -16.87 11.37
CA ALA A 53 0.52 -17.32 11.48
C ALA A 53 -0.42 -16.24 12.08
N SER A 54 0.06 -15.45 13.04
CA SER A 54 -0.69 -14.33 13.63
C SER A 54 -0.97 -13.25 12.58
N LEU A 55 0.02 -12.92 11.73
CA LEU A 55 -0.17 -12.01 10.62
C LEU A 55 -1.23 -12.54 9.64
N TYR A 56 -1.11 -13.79 9.20
CA TYR A 56 -2.07 -14.38 8.25
C TYR A 56 -3.49 -14.43 8.81
N ARG A 57 -3.63 -14.67 10.11
CA ARG A 57 -4.91 -14.57 10.82
C ARG A 57 -5.49 -13.17 10.76
N ILE A 58 -4.67 -12.15 11.06
CA ILE A 58 -5.10 -10.74 10.99
C ILE A 58 -5.56 -10.41 9.57
N LEU A 59 -4.76 -10.76 8.56
CA LEU A 59 -5.08 -10.47 7.17
C LEU A 59 -6.40 -11.12 6.73
N TYR A 60 -6.58 -12.40 7.06
CA TYR A 60 -7.81 -13.12 6.77
C TYR A 60 -9.04 -12.51 7.46
N ASN A 61 -8.92 -12.11 8.72
CA ASN A 61 -10.04 -11.53 9.47
C ASN A 61 -10.38 -10.13 8.99
N VAL A 62 -9.38 -9.31 8.65
CA VAL A 62 -9.60 -7.97 8.09
C VAL A 62 -10.39 -8.10 6.79
N LYS A 63 -10.01 -9.01 5.90
CA LYS A 63 -10.73 -9.29 4.64
C LYS A 63 -12.22 -9.59 4.86
N ASN A 64 -12.53 -10.36 5.91
CA ASN A 64 -13.89 -10.83 6.21
C ASN A 64 -14.69 -9.91 7.13
N SER A 65 -14.10 -8.82 7.63
CA SER A 65 -14.77 -7.85 8.51
C SER A 65 -15.23 -6.61 7.73
N ASN A 66 -15.95 -5.71 8.40
CA ASN A 66 -16.35 -4.44 7.78
C ASN A 66 -15.09 -3.56 7.66
N MET A 67 -14.45 -3.57 6.49
CA MET A 67 -13.13 -3.00 6.19
C MET A 67 -13.05 -1.45 6.20
N GLU A 68 -13.83 -0.78 7.04
CA GLU A 68 -13.71 0.68 7.26
C GLU A 68 -12.30 1.08 7.72
N VAL A 69 -11.58 0.13 8.33
CA VAL A 69 -10.19 0.27 8.83
C VAL A 69 -9.19 0.68 7.75
N LEU A 70 -9.42 0.33 6.47
CA LEU A 70 -8.48 0.69 5.38
C LEU A 70 -8.65 2.12 4.84
N GLY A 71 -9.73 2.83 5.18
CA GLY A 71 -9.91 4.25 4.85
C GLY A 71 -9.95 4.65 3.36
N GLY A 72 -10.01 3.69 2.41
CA GLY A 72 -9.81 3.97 0.97
C GLY A 72 -10.96 3.59 0.03
N GLY A 73 -12.18 3.48 0.54
CA GLY A 73 -13.37 3.17 -0.26
C GLY A 73 -13.39 1.76 -0.87
N ARG A 74 -14.41 1.49 -1.71
CA ARG A 74 -14.71 0.14 -2.24
C ARG A 74 -13.58 -0.45 -3.09
N ARG A 75 -12.84 0.39 -3.82
CA ARG A 75 -11.75 -0.04 -4.71
C ARG A 75 -10.55 -0.56 -3.93
N LEU A 76 -10.06 0.21 -2.95
CA LEU A 76 -8.94 -0.23 -2.09
C LEU A 76 -9.30 -1.53 -1.36
N ARG A 77 -10.56 -1.63 -0.89
CA ARG A 77 -11.10 -2.84 -0.29
C ARG A 77 -10.96 -4.03 -1.23
N GLN A 78 -11.38 -3.89 -2.48
CA GLN A 78 -11.31 -4.96 -3.46
C GLN A 78 -9.86 -5.33 -3.80
N SER A 79 -8.95 -4.36 -3.94
CA SER A 79 -7.52 -4.64 -4.18
C SER A 79 -6.91 -5.45 -3.04
N TYR A 80 -7.23 -5.12 -1.79
CA TYR A 80 -6.80 -5.88 -0.62
C TYR A 80 -7.37 -7.31 -0.64
N ILE A 81 -8.67 -7.46 -0.91
CA ILE A 81 -9.32 -8.78 -1.00
C ILE A 81 -8.67 -9.62 -2.09
N ASN A 82 -8.46 -9.05 -3.28
CA ASN A 82 -7.81 -9.72 -4.40
C ASN A 82 -6.38 -10.14 -4.06
N PHE A 83 -5.64 -9.30 -3.32
CA PHE A 83 -4.31 -9.66 -2.86
C PHE A 83 -4.33 -10.82 -1.86
N VAL A 84 -5.21 -10.77 -0.86
CA VAL A 84 -5.32 -11.82 0.17
C VAL A 84 -5.83 -13.15 -0.40
N ASP A 85 -6.85 -13.11 -1.26
CA ASP A 85 -7.50 -14.31 -1.80
C ASP A 85 -6.89 -14.81 -3.09
N GLY A 86 -6.53 -13.89 -3.98
CA GLY A 86 -6.02 -14.21 -5.30
C GLY A 86 -4.53 -14.50 -5.27
N PHE A 87 -3.74 -13.64 -4.62
CA PHE A 87 -2.28 -13.75 -4.62
C PHE A 87 -1.74 -14.58 -3.46
N LEU A 88 -2.05 -14.23 -2.21
CA LEU A 88 -1.59 -14.98 -1.04
C LEU A 88 -2.36 -16.29 -0.85
N ARG A 89 -3.64 -16.28 -1.24
CA ARG A 89 -4.57 -17.41 -1.12
C ARG A 89 -4.64 -17.91 0.33
N ILE A 90 -4.85 -16.98 1.27
CA ILE A 90 -4.92 -17.33 2.70
C ILE A 90 -6.18 -18.14 2.97
N SER A 91 -6.00 -19.28 3.60
CA SER A 91 -7.10 -20.15 4.03
C SER A 91 -6.94 -20.58 5.47
N LYS A 92 -8.05 -20.99 6.08
CA LYS A 92 -8.08 -21.56 7.42
C LYS A 92 -8.08 -23.09 7.29
N VAL A 93 -6.98 -23.74 7.67
CA VAL A 93 -6.82 -25.20 7.65
C VAL A 93 -6.61 -25.67 9.07
N SER A 94 -7.49 -26.53 9.58
CA SER A 94 -7.40 -27.11 10.93
C SER A 94 -7.24 -26.10 12.07
N GLY A 95 -7.81 -24.90 11.92
CA GLY A 95 -7.73 -23.83 12.93
C GLY A 95 -6.57 -22.85 12.74
N GLU A 96 -5.62 -23.17 11.87
CA GLU A 96 -4.48 -22.31 11.54
C GLU A 96 -4.72 -21.53 10.23
N TYR A 97 -4.12 -20.35 10.13
CA TYR A 97 -4.19 -19.49 8.95
C TYR A 97 -2.88 -19.60 8.18
N ARG A 98 -2.94 -20.09 6.95
CA ARG A 98 -1.75 -20.28 6.11
C ARG A 98 -2.02 -19.78 4.69
N PRO A 99 -1.06 -19.11 4.04
CA PRO A 99 -1.16 -18.81 2.62
C PRO A 99 -0.90 -20.07 1.80
N ALA A 100 -1.64 -20.27 0.71
CA ALA A 100 -1.33 -21.33 -0.26
C ALA A 100 -0.20 -20.91 -1.22
N ASN A 101 0.17 -19.63 -1.24
CA ASN A 101 1.32 -19.14 -1.99
C ASN A 101 2.63 -19.62 -1.33
N LYS A 102 3.30 -20.58 -1.98
CA LYS A 102 4.54 -21.21 -1.50
C LYS A 102 5.69 -20.22 -1.29
N GLU A 103 5.69 -19.10 -2.01
CA GLU A 103 6.72 -18.07 -1.84
C GLU A 103 6.58 -17.37 -0.49
N PHE A 104 5.36 -17.29 0.07
CA PHE A 104 5.06 -16.62 1.33
C PHE A 104 4.86 -17.61 2.49
N ALA A 105 4.47 -18.85 2.21
CA ALA A 105 4.11 -19.84 3.23
C ALA A 105 5.20 -20.13 4.26
N ASP A 106 6.46 -20.14 3.82
CA ASP A 106 7.59 -20.51 4.66
C ASP A 106 8.40 -19.30 5.14
N LEU A 107 7.92 -18.07 4.89
CA LEU A 107 8.63 -16.86 5.29
C LEU A 107 8.48 -16.59 6.77
N SER A 108 9.59 -16.26 7.42
CA SER A 108 9.59 -15.73 8.78
C SER A 108 8.99 -14.31 8.82
N LEU A 109 8.70 -13.82 10.02
CA LEU A 109 8.15 -12.48 10.18
C LEU A 109 9.13 -11.39 9.71
N ASP A 110 10.44 -11.60 9.93
CA ASP A 110 11.51 -10.71 9.43
C ASP A 110 11.57 -10.71 7.90
N GLU A 111 11.47 -11.88 7.29
CA GLU A 111 11.46 -12.02 5.84
C GLU A 111 10.21 -11.38 5.23
N LEU A 112 9.05 -11.54 5.87
CA LEU A 112 7.82 -10.86 5.49
C LEU A 112 7.97 -9.34 5.60
N ALA A 113 8.54 -8.83 6.70
CA ALA A 113 8.81 -7.40 6.86
C ALA A 113 9.71 -6.87 5.73
N TYR A 114 10.77 -7.62 5.40
CA TYR A 114 11.68 -7.27 4.30
C TYR A 114 10.96 -7.28 2.95
N VAL A 115 10.21 -8.34 2.65
CA VAL A 115 9.46 -8.50 1.39
C VAL A 115 8.44 -7.40 1.22
N PHE A 116 7.57 -7.15 2.21
CA PHE A 116 6.55 -6.10 2.12
C PHE A 116 7.15 -4.69 1.99
N GLY A 117 8.28 -4.41 2.66
CA GLY A 117 9.01 -3.16 2.50
C GLY A 117 9.51 -2.94 1.06
N TRP A 118 9.93 -4.02 0.37
CA TRP A 118 10.31 -3.95 -1.05
C TRP A 118 9.11 -3.89 -2.00
N ILE A 119 8.03 -4.63 -1.72
CA ILE A 119 6.79 -4.57 -2.51
C ILE A 119 6.32 -3.12 -2.61
N ARG A 120 6.30 -2.40 -1.48
CA ARG A 120 5.93 -0.98 -1.45
C ARG A 120 6.81 -0.11 -2.34
N ARG A 121 8.14 -0.27 -2.26
CA ARG A 121 9.12 0.49 -3.07
C ARG A 121 8.97 0.21 -4.56
N LEU A 122 8.85 -1.07 -4.92
CA LEU A 122 8.72 -1.52 -6.30
C LEU A 122 7.40 -1.07 -6.93
N ALA A 123 6.29 -1.22 -6.20
CA ALA A 123 4.99 -0.79 -6.69
C ALA A 123 4.93 0.74 -6.87
N LYS A 124 5.58 1.51 -5.97
CA LYS A 124 5.70 2.97 -6.11
C LYS A 124 6.54 3.37 -7.32
N ALA A 125 7.71 2.75 -7.51
CA ALA A 125 8.58 3.03 -8.66
C ALA A 125 7.87 2.73 -9.99
N ARG A 126 7.10 1.64 -10.05
CA ARG A 126 6.30 1.29 -11.25
C ARG A 126 5.21 2.33 -11.54
N ALA A 127 4.50 2.80 -10.51
CA ALA A 127 3.49 3.85 -10.66
C ALA A 127 4.09 5.18 -11.16
N GLU A 128 5.27 5.57 -10.66
CA GLU A 128 5.99 6.76 -11.13
C GLU A 128 6.45 6.64 -12.59
N THR A 129 6.95 5.46 -12.99
CA THR A 129 7.39 5.22 -14.37
C THR A 129 6.24 5.32 -15.38
N MET A 130 5.05 4.82 -15.02
CA MET A 130 3.86 4.93 -15.88
C MET A 130 3.44 6.40 -16.06
N ARG A 131 3.49 7.21 -14.99
CA ARG A 131 3.15 8.65 -15.05
C ARG A 131 4.12 9.42 -15.94
N GLN A 132 5.42 9.11 -15.89
CA GLN A 132 6.40 9.78 -16.75
C GLN A 132 6.18 9.43 -18.23
N GLY A 133 5.88 8.18 -18.54
CA GLY A 133 5.57 7.76 -19.92
C GLY A 133 4.32 8.40 -20.51
N ASP A 134 3.32 8.70 -19.67
CA ASP A 134 2.12 9.43 -20.11
C ASP A 134 2.38 10.93 -20.30
N ILE A 135 3.22 11.55 -19.48
CA ILE A 135 3.66 12.94 -19.66
C ILE A 135 4.43 13.09 -20.99
N ASP A 136 5.38 12.19 -21.26
CA ASP A 136 6.19 12.23 -22.49
C ASP A 136 5.32 12.01 -23.76
N ARG A 137 4.23 11.22 -23.65
CA ARG A 137 3.24 11.04 -24.73
C ARG A 137 2.37 12.28 -24.96
N ILE A 138 2.03 13.01 -23.91
CA ILE A 138 1.25 14.25 -24.01
C ILE A 138 2.10 15.36 -24.65
N ASP A 139 3.39 15.45 -24.28
CA ASP A 139 4.28 16.48 -24.83
C ASP A 139 4.55 16.25 -26.32
N ASN A 140 4.73 14.98 -26.74
CA ASN A 140 4.88 14.64 -28.15
C ASN A 140 3.63 14.86 -29.01
N ARG A 141 2.42 14.77 -28.44
CA ARG A 141 1.18 15.14 -29.17
C ARG A 141 1.02 16.65 -29.33
N THR A 142 1.58 17.43 -28.42
CA THR A 142 1.46 18.89 -28.41
C THR A 142 2.48 19.54 -29.34
N SER A 143 3.67 18.95 -29.47
CA SER A 143 4.70 19.38 -30.43
C SER A 143 4.31 19.11 -31.89
N GLN A 144 3.60 18.01 -32.18
CA GLN A 144 3.19 17.66 -33.55
C GLN A 144 2.02 18.50 -34.11
N ARG A 145 1.29 19.23 -33.25
CA ARG A 145 0.23 20.16 -33.67
C ARG A 145 0.69 21.60 -33.89
N ARG A 146 1.94 21.94 -33.55
CA ARG A 146 2.50 23.30 -33.68
C ARG A 146 3.42 23.52 -34.88
N SER A 147 3.73 22.50 -35.67
CA SER A 147 4.56 22.64 -36.88
C SER A 147 3.81 23.11 -38.13
N GLY A 148 2.58 23.61 -38.00
CA GLY A 148 1.75 24.02 -39.12
C GLY A 148 0.88 25.23 -38.86
N ARG A 149 1.47 26.39 -38.52
CA ARG A 149 0.92 27.72 -38.87
C ARG A 149 1.92 28.83 -38.58
N TYR A 150 2.56 29.28 -39.64
CA TYR A 150 3.15 30.60 -39.76
C TYR A 150 2.01 31.63 -39.78
N VAL A 151 1.88 32.47 -38.74
CA VAL A 151 1.31 33.82 -38.84
C VAL A 151 1.97 34.69 -37.77
N GLU A 152 2.73 35.63 -38.28
CA GLU A 152 3.30 36.83 -37.66
C GLU A 152 2.18 37.71 -37.06
N GLU A 153 2.32 38.15 -35.80
CA GLU A 153 2.05 39.53 -35.39
C GLU A 153 2.28 39.76 -33.90
N SER A 154 2.87 40.92 -33.62
CA SER A 154 3.19 41.47 -32.31
C SER A 154 1.93 41.95 -31.58
N HIS A 155 1.91 41.92 -30.24
CA HIS A 155 1.58 43.08 -29.38
C HIS A 155 1.36 42.75 -27.89
N SER A 156 2.03 43.55 -27.08
CA SER A 156 1.63 44.16 -25.80
C SER A 156 1.27 43.32 -24.57
N SER A 157 2.02 43.66 -23.53
CA SER A 157 1.82 43.49 -22.09
C SER A 157 0.48 44.02 -21.56
N LYS A 158 -0.16 43.23 -20.67
CA LYS A 158 -0.78 43.62 -19.38
C LYS A 158 -1.79 42.57 -18.87
N ARG A 159 -1.51 41.95 -17.71
CA ARG A 159 -2.44 41.77 -16.57
C ARG A 159 -1.77 40.88 -15.53
N GLN A 160 -1.25 41.46 -14.46
CA GLN A 160 -1.93 41.62 -13.16
C GLN A 160 -2.21 40.31 -12.40
N LYS A 161 -1.49 40.20 -11.28
CA LYS A 161 -2.05 40.08 -9.92
C LYS A 161 -2.66 38.72 -9.56
N ARG A 162 -1.99 37.99 -8.66
CA ARG A 162 -2.34 37.96 -7.22
C ARG A 162 -1.51 36.87 -6.52
N GLY A 163 -0.83 37.28 -5.45
CA GLY A 163 -0.15 36.36 -4.56
C GLY A 163 -1.12 35.39 -3.90
N ARG A 164 -0.62 34.20 -3.61
CA ARG A 164 -1.18 33.34 -2.58
C ARG A 164 -0.03 32.91 -1.69
N ALA A 165 -0.17 33.32 -0.44
CA ALA A 165 0.73 33.04 0.66
C ALA A 165 1.08 31.55 0.70
N ASP A 166 2.38 31.30 0.72
CA ASP A 166 2.97 30.05 1.14
C ASP A 166 2.62 29.84 2.61
N LYS A 167 1.58 29.02 2.85
CA LYS A 167 1.13 28.66 4.18
C LYS A 167 1.66 27.27 4.45
N GLY A 168 2.73 27.23 5.25
CA GLY A 168 3.34 26.02 5.76
C GLY A 168 2.29 25.01 6.22
N ARG A 169 2.41 23.80 5.71
CA ARG A 169 1.83 22.60 6.29
C ARG A 169 2.96 21.60 6.47
N ASN A 170 3.58 21.68 7.65
CA ASN A 170 4.14 20.50 8.29
C ASN A 170 3.09 19.40 8.18
N GLY A 171 3.47 18.29 7.55
CA GLY A 171 2.62 17.18 7.16
C GLY A 171 2.13 16.33 8.32
N GLU A 172 1.54 16.95 9.34
CA GLU A 172 0.69 16.27 10.31
C GLU A 172 -0.76 16.53 9.91
N GLY A 173 -1.23 15.72 8.95
CA GLY A 173 -2.66 15.57 8.73
C GLY A 173 -3.35 15.08 10.01
N PRO A 174 -4.65 15.32 10.20
CA PRO A 174 -5.41 14.96 11.41
C PRO A 174 -5.64 13.44 11.58
N PHE A 175 -4.72 12.63 11.08
CA PHE A 175 -4.90 11.21 10.82
C PHE A 175 -4.23 10.35 11.89
N ASN A 176 -4.58 10.53 13.18
CA ASN A 176 -4.38 9.44 14.15
C ASN A 176 -5.09 9.54 15.51
N THR A 177 -6.01 10.48 15.73
CA THR A 177 -6.72 10.54 17.02
C THR A 177 -7.79 9.44 17.14
N GLN A 178 -8.44 9.08 16.04
CA GLN A 178 -9.54 8.12 16.05
C GLN A 178 -9.09 6.66 16.25
N MET A 179 -7.91 6.29 15.72
CA MET A 179 -7.33 4.96 15.87
C MET A 179 -6.80 4.73 17.30
N LEU A 180 -6.17 5.76 17.89
CA LEU A 180 -5.73 5.76 19.29
C LEU A 180 -6.92 5.63 20.26
N GLU A 181 -8.04 6.31 19.99
CA GLU A 181 -9.25 6.16 20.78
C GLU A 181 -9.87 4.76 20.67
N GLN A 182 -9.88 4.16 19.49
CA GLN A 182 -10.43 2.81 19.30
C GLN A 182 -9.54 1.74 19.94
N LEU A 183 -8.20 1.88 19.87
CA LEU A 183 -7.25 1.02 20.58
C LEU A 183 -7.39 1.16 22.11
N GLY A 184 -7.66 2.37 22.60
CA GLY A 184 -7.97 2.62 24.01
C GLY A 184 -9.25 1.93 24.47
N LYS A 185 -10.31 1.99 23.66
CA LYS A 185 -11.60 1.31 23.94
C LYS A 185 -11.44 -0.22 23.93
N TRP A 186 -10.66 -0.76 22.99
CA TRP A 186 -10.40 -2.20 22.91
C TRP A 186 -9.62 -2.71 24.13
N LYS A 187 -8.57 -1.99 24.57
CA LYS A 187 -7.81 -2.33 25.79
C LYS A 187 -8.65 -2.25 27.06
N LYS A 188 -9.59 -1.29 27.17
CA LYS A 188 -10.51 -1.19 28.31
C LYS A 188 -11.52 -2.35 28.34
N SER A 189 -12.01 -2.79 27.19
CA SER A 189 -12.93 -3.94 27.07
C SER A 189 -12.31 -5.27 27.49
N GLN A 190 -10.98 -5.42 27.39
CA GLN A 190 -10.26 -6.62 27.85
C GLN A 190 -10.01 -6.62 29.36
N LYS A 191 -9.92 -5.44 30.00
CA LYS A 191 -9.71 -5.31 31.45
C LYS A 191 -10.98 -5.49 32.30
N GLY A 192 -12.17 -5.37 31.69
CA GLY A 192 -13.46 -5.56 32.37
C GLY A 192 -14.01 -6.99 32.35
N ARG A 193 -13.26 -7.95 31.82
CA ARG A 193 -13.58 -9.38 31.84
C ARG A 193 -12.62 -10.11 32.78
N LYS A 194 -12.75 -9.84 34.07
CA LYS A 194 -12.26 -10.68 35.17
C LYS A 194 -13.30 -10.66 36.28
#